data_AF-A0A1F8S0H4-F1
#
_entry.id   AF-A0A1F8S0H4-F1
#
_cell.length_a   1.000
_cell.length_b   1.000
_cell.length_c   1.000
_cell.angle_alpha   90.00
_cell.angle_beta   90.00
_cell.angle_gamma   90.00
#
_symmetry.space_group_name_H-M   'P 1'
#
loop_
_entity.id
_entity.type
_entity.pdbx_description
1 polymer ?
#
loop_
_entity_poly.entity_id
_entity_poly.type
_entity_poly.pdbx_seq_one_letter_code
_entity_poly.pdbx_strand_id
1 'polypeptide(L)'
;MEVHAHLWDGHPEQVRTFRDEAKGTLKFALDCPFCDEGLERVANPRGREADFLAEFRREIALVAFDLLLYHLQASHAELVGLPPIPEEPATAGGSP
;
A
#
# COMPACT_ATOMS: atom_id res chain seq x y z
N MET A 1 -4.63 -17.63 2.86
CA MET A 1 -4.12 -16.26 3.08
C MET A 1 -3.54 -16.16 4.49
N GLU A 2 -2.40 -16.82 4.75
CA GLU A 2 -1.71 -16.67 6.04
C GLU A 2 -0.67 -15.54 6.01
N VAL A 3 -0.10 -15.25 4.83
CA VAL A 3 0.92 -14.20 4.67
C VAL A 3 0.37 -12.81 5.04
N HIS A 4 -0.83 -12.46 4.58
CA HIS A 4 -1.47 -11.19 4.93
C HIS A 4 -1.71 -11.04 6.43
N ALA A 5 -2.16 -12.10 7.09
CA ALA A 5 -2.39 -12.10 8.53
C ALA A 5 -1.07 -12.03 9.32
N HIS A 6 -0.05 -12.76 8.89
CA HIS A 6 1.26 -12.79 9.53
C HIS A 6 2.00 -11.45 9.46
N LEU A 7 1.95 -10.75 8.31
CA LEU A 7 2.59 -9.44 8.15
C LEU A 7 2.00 -8.39 9.10
N TRP A 8 0.69 -8.44 9.33
CA TRP A 8 0.06 -7.61 10.34
C TRP A 8 0.45 -8.01 11.76
N ASP A 9 0.44 -9.31 12.07
CA ASP A 9 0.66 -9.78 13.45
C ASP A 9 2.11 -9.57 13.92
N GLY A 10 3.06 -9.63 12.99
CA GLY A 10 4.49 -9.49 13.26
C GLY A 10 5.05 -8.06 13.13
N HIS A 11 4.47 -7.22 12.26
CA HIS A 11 5.05 -5.92 11.89
C HIS A 11 4.03 -4.76 11.76
N PRO A 12 3.02 -4.63 12.64
CA PRO A 12 1.98 -3.60 12.50
C PRO A 12 2.51 -2.16 12.61
N GLU A 13 3.71 -1.97 13.12
CA GLU A 13 4.39 -0.68 13.28
C GLU A 13 4.99 -0.11 12.00
N GLN A 14 5.16 -0.92 10.95
CA GLN A 14 5.75 -0.46 9.69
C GLN A 14 4.79 0.44 8.89
N VAL A 15 3.48 0.28 9.10
CA VAL A 15 2.46 1.11 8.46
C VAL A 15 2.25 2.38 9.26
N ARG A 16 2.66 3.51 8.67
CA ARG A 16 2.52 4.85 9.26
C ARG A 16 1.16 5.42 8.86
N THR A 17 0.33 5.81 9.83
CA THR A 17 -0.94 6.50 9.55
C THR A 17 -0.88 7.94 10.05
N PHE A 18 -1.37 8.90 9.27
CA PHE A 18 -1.31 10.31 9.63
C PHE A 18 -2.42 11.13 8.96
N ARG A 19 -2.69 12.31 9.53
CA ARG A 19 -3.59 13.31 8.95
C ARG A 19 -2.78 14.28 8.10
N ASP A 20 -3.24 14.50 6.88
CA ASP A 20 -2.77 15.57 6.01
C ASP A 20 -3.59 16.82 6.31
N GLU A 21 -3.03 17.73 7.13
CA GLU A 21 -3.70 18.96 7.57
C GLU A 21 -4.02 19.91 6.41
N ALA A 22 -3.20 19.92 5.35
CA ALA A 22 -3.40 20.82 4.21
C ALA A 22 -4.64 20.43 3.39
N LYS A 23 -4.92 19.12 3.29
CA LYS A 23 -6.06 18.59 2.52
C LYS A 23 -7.22 18.10 3.40
N GLY A 24 -7.01 18.04 4.72
CA GLY A 24 -7.97 17.48 5.67
C GLY A 24 -8.21 15.97 5.48
N THR A 25 -7.28 15.25 4.84
CA THR A 25 -7.44 13.82 4.51
C THR A 25 -6.70 12.93 5.51
N LEU A 26 -7.17 11.70 5.69
CA LEU A 26 -6.44 10.67 6.46
C LEU A 26 -5.69 9.78 5.49
N LYS A 27 -4.41 9.53 5.78
CA LYS A 27 -3.49 8.79 4.92
C LYS A 27 -2.79 7.67 5.67
N PHE A 28 -2.27 6.73 4.90
CA PHE A 28 -1.28 5.78 5.36
C PHE A 28 -0.09 5.75 4.41
N ALA A 29 1.07 5.37 4.95
CA ALA A 29 2.29 5.16 4.20
C ALA A 29 3.02 3.91 4.70
N LEU A 30 3.74 3.26 3.79
CA LEU A 30 4.58 2.10 4.07
C LEU A 30 5.80 2.16 3.14
N ASP A 31 6.98 2.00 3.70
CA ASP A 31 8.23 2.12 2.94
C ASP A 31 8.58 0.79 2.26
N CYS A 32 9.16 0.86 1.07
CA CYS A 32 9.71 -0.31 0.39
C CYS A 32 11.15 -0.56 0.91
N PRO A 33 11.53 -1.80 1.25
CA PRO A 33 12.89 -2.07 1.71
C PRO A 33 13.97 -2.02 0.60
N PHE A 34 13.56 -1.91 -0.67
CA PHE A 34 14.48 -1.98 -1.82
C PHE A 34 14.53 -0.70 -2.67
N CYS A 35 13.63 0.26 -2.45
CA CYS A 35 13.58 1.52 -3.19
C CYS A 35 12.96 2.66 -2.39
N ASP A 36 13.20 3.89 -2.84
CA ASP A 36 12.70 5.10 -2.17
C ASP A 36 11.26 5.46 -2.56
N GLU A 37 10.63 4.71 -3.48
CA GLU A 37 9.31 5.05 -4.00
C GLU A 37 8.18 4.75 -3.00
N GLY A 38 8.35 3.68 -2.21
CA GLY A 38 7.43 3.29 -1.12
C GLY A 38 5.95 3.33 -1.52
N LEU A 39 5.07 3.51 -0.54
CA LEU A 39 3.63 3.68 -0.73
C LEU A 39 3.12 4.81 0.14
N GLU A 40 2.38 5.75 -0.45
CA GLU A 40 1.51 6.70 0.27
C GLU A 40 0.13 6.71 -0.39
N ARG A 41 -0.93 6.50 0.39
CA ARG A 41 -2.32 6.49 -0.09
C ARG A 41 -3.28 7.16 0.88
N VAL A 42 -4.38 7.65 0.34
CA VAL A 42 -5.48 8.23 1.12
C VAL A 42 -6.36 7.09 1.64
N ALA A 43 -6.47 6.99 2.96
CA ALA A 43 -7.36 6.05 3.65
C ALA A 43 -8.79 6.58 3.69
N ASN A 44 -8.95 7.87 4.02
CA ASN A 44 -10.25 8.53 4.09
C ASN A 44 -10.13 9.96 3.52
N PRO A 45 -10.69 10.20 2.32
CA PRO A 45 -10.61 11.51 1.67
C PRO A 45 -11.50 12.57 2.33
N ARG A 46 -12.46 12.17 3.15
CA ARG A 46 -13.36 13.10 3.85
C ARG A 46 -12.80 13.52 5.21
N GLY A 47 -11.94 12.69 5.82
CA GLY A 47 -11.22 12.96 7.07
C GLY A 47 -12.06 13.45 8.26
N ARG A 48 -13.37 13.20 8.23
CA ARG A 48 -14.36 13.74 9.18
C ARG A 48 -14.26 13.11 10.56
N GLU A 49 -13.88 11.83 10.59
CA GLU A 49 -13.84 11.04 11.81
C GLU A 49 -12.42 10.98 12.32
N ALA A 50 -12.19 11.50 13.53
CA ALA A 50 -10.87 11.55 14.14
C ALA A 50 -10.34 10.14 14.46
N ASP A 51 -11.23 9.24 14.86
CA ASP A 51 -10.89 7.90 15.33
C ASP A 51 -10.79 6.86 14.20
N PHE A 52 -11.11 7.23 12.96
CA PHE A 52 -11.13 6.32 11.80
C PHE A 52 -9.81 5.54 11.64
N LEU A 53 -8.67 6.22 11.79
CA LEU A 53 -7.35 5.57 11.66
C LEU A 53 -7.10 4.53 12.77
N ALA A 54 -7.65 4.76 13.96
CA ALA A 54 -7.54 3.83 15.07
C ALA A 54 -8.52 2.66 14.93
N GLU A 55 -9.77 2.94 14.56
CA GLU A 55 -10.83 1.95 14.34
C GLU A 55 -10.47 0.97 13.23
N PHE A 56 -10.00 1.47 12.09
CA PHE A 56 -9.69 0.66 10.91
C PHE A 56 -8.19 0.35 10.76
N ARG A 57 -7.42 0.44 11.85
CA ARG A 57 -5.95 0.28 11.80
C ARG A 57 -5.55 -1.04 11.14
N ARG A 58 -6.25 -2.13 11.46
CA ARG A 58 -5.96 -3.46 10.94
C ARG A 58 -6.24 -3.56 9.44
N GLU A 59 -7.41 -3.08 9.01
CA GLU A 59 -7.84 -3.06 7.62
C GLU A 59 -6.90 -2.22 6.77
N ILE A 60 -6.52 -1.03 7.25
CA ILE A 60 -5.55 -0.14 6.60
C ILE A 60 -4.21 -0.85 6.41
N ALA A 61 -3.72 -1.54 7.45
CA ALA A 61 -2.45 -2.24 7.36
C ALA A 61 -2.49 -3.44 6.41
N LEU A 62 -3.58 -4.22 6.40
CA LEU A 62 -3.75 -5.32 5.44
C LEU A 62 -3.69 -4.82 4.00
N VAL A 63 -4.37 -3.72 3.70
CA VAL A 63 -4.33 -3.08 2.38
C VAL A 63 -2.93 -2.55 2.08
N ALA A 64 -2.27 -1.90 3.03
CA ALA A 64 -0.91 -1.40 2.85
C ALA A 64 0.08 -2.51 2.51
N PHE A 65 0.04 -3.64 3.22
CA PHE A 65 0.90 -4.79 2.95
C PHE A 65 0.59 -5.47 1.63
N ASP A 66 -0.69 -5.59 1.26
CA ASP A 66 -1.07 -6.15 -0.04
C ASP A 66 -0.53 -5.29 -1.21
N LEU A 67 -0.64 -3.97 -1.09
CA LEU A 67 -0.03 -3.04 -2.04
C LEU A 67 1.49 -3.14 -2.07
N LEU A 68 2.15 -3.39 -0.94
CA LEU A 68 3.60 -3.58 -0.91
C LEU A 68 4.00 -4.87 -1.61
N LEU A 69 3.28 -5.97 -1.36
CA LEU A 69 3.52 -7.24 -2.06
C LEU A 69 3.35 -7.07 -3.58
N TYR A 70 2.33 -6.34 -4.01
CA TYR A 70 2.12 -6.02 -5.42
C TYR A 70 3.28 -5.20 -6.00
N HIS A 71 3.73 -4.16 -5.30
CA HIS A 71 4.89 -3.36 -5.70
C HIS A 71 6.17 -4.20 -5.78
N LEU A 72 6.43 -5.06 -4.79
CA LEU A 72 7.56 -5.98 -4.79
C LEU A 72 7.51 -6.94 -5.98
N GLN A 73 6.34 -7.48 -6.31
CA GLN A 73 6.18 -8.37 -7.45
C GLN A 73 6.32 -7.65 -8.80
N ALA A 74 5.90 -6.39 -8.89
CA ALA A 74 6.02 -5.60 -10.10
C ALA A 74 7.45 -5.10 -10.36
N SER A 75 8.11 -4.59 -9.31
CA SER A 75 9.37 -3.83 -9.45
C SER A 75 10.60 -4.56 -8.93
N HIS A 76 10.42 -5.59 -8.08
CA HIS A 76 11.50 -6.25 -7.35
C HIS A 76 11.37 -7.78 -7.35
N ALA A 77 10.66 -8.36 -8.32
CA ALA A 77 10.28 -9.78 -8.34
C ALA A 77 11.49 -10.72 -8.13
N GLU A 78 12.61 -10.42 -8.79
CA GLU A 78 13.85 -11.20 -8.69
C GLU A 78 14.46 -11.19 -7.28
N LEU A 79 14.35 -10.06 -6.56
CA LEU A 79 14.90 -9.90 -5.20
C LEU A 79 14.08 -10.68 -4.16
N VAL A 80 12.80 -10.90 -4.43
CA VAL A 80 11.87 -11.62 -3.53
C VAL A 80 11.53 -13.03 -4.01
N GLY A 81 12.16 -13.50 -5.08
CA GLY A 81 11.95 -14.85 -5.63
C GLY A 81 10.53 -15.09 -6.17
N LEU A 82 9.82 -14.03 -6.56
CA LEU A 82 8.49 -14.11 -7.16
C LEU A 82 8.58 -14.07 -8.70
N PRO A 83 7.63 -14.71 -9.42
CA PRO A 83 7.51 -14.48 -10.85
C PRO A 83 7.09 -13.02 -11.12
N PRO A 84 7.75 -12.32 -12.06
CA PRO A 84 7.38 -10.96 -12.41
C PRO A 84 5.97 -10.91 -12.98
N ILE A 85 5.24 -9.83 -12.70
CA ILE A 85 3.95 -9.57 -13.33
C ILE A 85 4.22 -9.31 -14.82
N PRO A 86 3.57 -10.04 -15.75
CA PRO A 86 3.72 -9.76 -17.17
C PRO A 86 3.28 -8.33 -17.46
N GLU A 87 4.13 -7.52 -18.10
CA GLU A 87 3.70 -6.25 -18.64
C GLU A 87 2.72 -6.54 -19.78
N GLU A 88 1.41 -6.35 -19.55
CA GLU A 88 0.46 -6.35 -20.65
C GLU A 88 0.88 -5.21 -21.59
N PRO A 89 1.12 -5.48 -22.88
CA PRO A 89 1.46 -4.41 -23.81
C PRO A 89 0.32 -3.41 -23.78
N ALA A 90 0.61 -2.18 -23.36
CA ALA A 90 -0.34 -1.09 -23.32
C ALA A 90 -1.10 -1.10 -24.65
N THR A 91 -2.37 -1.49 -24.61
CA THR A 91 -3.19 -1.60 -25.81
C THR A 91 -3.10 -0.25 -26.51
N ALA A 92 -2.50 -0.24 -27.70
CA ALA A 92 -2.44 0.91 -28.57
C ALA A 92 -3.89 1.38 -28.79
N GLY A 93 -4.28 2.38 -28.01
CA GLY A 93 -5.59 2.99 -28.06
C GLY A 93 -5.77 3.66 -29.41
N GLY A 94 -6.78 3.18 -30.12
CA GLY A 94 -7.50 3.77 -31.25
C GLY A 94 -6.91 5.00 -31.92
N SER A 95 -6.53 4.83 -33.19
CA SER A 95 -6.49 5.94 -34.17
C SER A 95 -7.88 6.62 -34.26
N PRO A 96 -7.89 7.94 -34.54
CA PRO A 96 -9.09 8.78 -34.62
C PRO A 96 -10.05 8.42 -35.77
#